data_AF-A0A1A8NAZ3-F1
#
_entry.id   AF-A0A1A8NAZ3-F1
#
_cell.length_a   1.000
_cell.length_b   1.000
_cell.length_c   1.000
_cell.angle_alpha   90.00
_cell.angle_beta   90.00
_cell.angle_gamma   90.00
#
_symmetry.space_group_name_H-M   'P 1'
#
loop_
_entity.id
_entity.type
_entity.pdbx_description
1 polymer ?
#
loop_
_entity_poly.entity_id
_entity_poly.type
_entity_poly.pdbx_seq_one_letter_code
_entity_poly.pdbx_strand_id
1 'polypeptide(L)'
;INAYLTVLVSKFNQDGAERAFVVDTYEMTHVWKWNKPKIKIDPVFYKYIWGVVNKDHHWMLVVLKPGEKRSLFLDPLGESKRRVKQCQDISRHHHESK
;
A
#
# COMPACT_ATOMS: atom_id res chain seq x y z
N ILE A 1 4.07 -7.22 -12.32
CA ILE A 1 4.12 -6.86 -10.88
C ILE A 1 2.82 -7.22 -10.16
N ASN A 2 1.65 -6.72 -10.61
CA ASN A 2 0.35 -7.06 -9.97
C ASN A 2 0.14 -8.57 -9.79
N ALA A 3 0.25 -9.36 -10.86
CA ALA A 3 0.09 -10.82 -10.79
C ALA A 3 1.02 -11.49 -9.76
N TYR A 4 2.27 -11.03 -9.67
CA TYR A 4 3.24 -11.55 -8.70
C TYR A 4 2.83 -11.24 -7.25
N LEU A 5 2.43 -9.99 -6.98
CA LEU A 5 1.94 -9.59 -5.65
C LEU A 5 0.66 -10.33 -5.26
N THR A 6 -0.26 -10.53 -6.20
CA THR A 6 -1.49 -11.30 -5.98
C THR A 6 -1.16 -12.74 -5.56
N VAL A 7 -0.21 -13.39 -6.22
CA VAL A 7 0.23 -14.74 -5.84
C VAL A 7 0.87 -14.75 -4.45
N LEU A 8 1.74 -13.78 -4.13
CA LEU A 8 2.36 -13.70 -2.80
C LEU A 8 1.34 -13.48 -1.69
N VAL A 9 0.40 -12.56 -1.87
CA VAL A 9 -0.66 -12.28 -0.90
C VAL A 9 -1.61 -13.47 -0.77
N SER A 10 -1.91 -14.15 -1.88
CA SER A 10 -2.71 -15.38 -1.85
C SER A 10 -2.04 -16.48 -1.01
N LYS A 11 -0.73 -16.69 -1.16
CA LYS A 11 0.04 -17.65 -0.36
C LYS A 11 0.05 -17.27 1.13
N PHE A 12 0.38 -16.01 1.45
CA PHE A 12 0.33 -15.50 2.82
C PHE A 12 -1.05 -15.72 3.47
N ASN A 13 -2.12 -15.49 2.71
CA ASN A 13 -3.48 -15.69 3.20
C ASN A 13 -3.86 -17.19 3.36
N GLN A 14 -3.17 -18.12 2.72
CA GLN A 14 -3.41 -19.55 2.89
C GLN A 14 -2.71 -20.11 4.14
N ASP A 15 -1.54 -19.56 4.48
CA ASP A 15 -0.63 -20.14 5.46
C ASP A 15 -0.94 -19.74 6.92
N GLY A 16 -1.88 -18.81 7.17
CA GLY A 16 -2.14 -18.31 8.52
C GLY A 16 -3.50 -17.65 8.74
N ALA A 17 -3.74 -17.26 10.00
CA ALA A 17 -4.96 -16.57 10.43
C ALA A 17 -5.00 -15.09 10.00
N GLU A 18 -3.82 -14.51 9.74
CA GLU A 18 -3.68 -13.11 9.36
C GLU A 18 -3.99 -12.92 7.88
N ARG A 19 -4.51 -11.73 7.54
CA ARG A 19 -4.89 -11.40 6.17
C ARG A 19 -4.07 -10.24 5.64
N ALA A 20 -3.68 -10.33 4.37
CA ALA A 20 -3.12 -9.24 3.61
C ALA A 20 -4.04 -8.90 2.42
N PHE A 21 -4.07 -7.62 2.06
CA PHE A 21 -4.75 -7.11 0.88
C PHE A 21 -3.73 -6.56 -0.11
N VAL A 22 -4.00 -6.72 -1.41
CA VAL A 22 -3.20 -6.11 -2.47
C VAL A 22 -4.04 -5.06 -3.19
N VAL A 23 -3.52 -3.83 -3.25
CA VAL A 23 -4.00 -2.76 -4.11
C VAL A 23 -3.24 -2.87 -5.43
N ASP A 24 -3.97 -2.92 -6.54
CA ASP A 24 -3.33 -2.94 -7.85
C ASP A 24 -2.54 -1.65 -8.10
N THR A 25 -1.57 -1.72 -9.00
CA THR A 25 -0.68 -0.60 -9.28
C THR A 25 -1.38 0.66 -9.81
N TYR A 26 -2.50 0.51 -10.50
CA TYR A 26 -3.24 1.64 -11.05
C TYR A 26 -3.98 2.39 -9.94
N GLU A 27 -4.73 1.67 -9.10
CA GLU A 27 -5.42 2.25 -7.94
C GLU A 27 -4.42 2.82 -6.93
N MET A 28 -3.31 2.14 -6.66
CA MET A 28 -2.29 2.63 -5.73
C MET A 28 -1.62 3.92 -6.23
N THR A 29 -1.48 4.06 -7.55
CA THR A 29 -0.97 5.30 -8.16
C THR A 29 -2.00 6.44 -8.05
N HIS A 30 -3.30 6.14 -8.08
CA HIS A 30 -4.35 7.14 -7.83
C HIS A 30 -4.36 7.61 -6.38
N VAL A 31 -4.28 6.67 -5.43
CA VAL A 31 -4.08 6.96 -4.00
C VAL A 31 -2.86 7.85 -3.81
N TRP A 32 -1.74 7.50 -4.44
CA TRP A 32 -0.50 8.26 -4.34
C TRP A 32 -0.64 9.71 -4.82
N LYS A 33 -1.45 9.94 -5.86
CA LYS A 33 -1.72 11.27 -6.42
C LYS A 33 -2.81 12.04 -5.67
N TRP A 34 -3.33 11.54 -4.54
CA TRP A 34 -4.46 12.12 -3.81
C TRP A 34 -5.75 12.23 -4.65
N ASN A 35 -5.88 11.43 -5.70
CA ASN A 35 -7.14 11.31 -6.42
C ASN A 35 -8.08 10.40 -5.64
N LYS A 36 -9.38 10.74 -5.59
CA LYS A 36 -10.43 10.02 -4.86
C LYS A 36 -10.26 8.50 -4.99
N PRO A 37 -9.75 7.80 -3.95
CA PRO A 37 -9.51 6.37 -4.06
C PRO A 37 -10.83 5.60 -4.05
N LYS A 38 -10.94 4.56 -4.88
CA LYS A 38 -12.12 3.67 -4.88
C LYS A 38 -11.93 2.42 -4.01
N ILE A 39 -10.87 2.39 -3.20
CA ILE A 39 -10.54 1.22 -2.38
C ILE A 39 -11.58 1.09 -1.25
N LYS A 40 -12.56 0.21 -1.47
CA LYS A 40 -13.63 -0.11 -0.51
C LYS A 40 -13.24 -1.36 0.29
N ILE A 41 -12.32 -1.19 1.22
CA ILE A 41 -11.96 -2.23 2.20
C ILE A 41 -12.04 -1.63 3.60
N ASP A 42 -12.32 -2.47 4.60
CA ASP A 42 -12.07 -2.08 5.99
C ASP A 42 -10.61 -2.47 6.32
N PRO A 43 -9.70 -1.49 6.49
CA PRO A 43 -8.29 -1.74 6.68
C PRO A 43 -7.99 -2.46 8.01
N VAL A 44 -8.91 -2.47 8.98
CA VAL A 44 -8.69 -3.12 10.29
C VAL A 44 -8.63 -4.64 10.18
N PHE A 45 -9.26 -5.24 9.15
CA PHE A 45 -9.21 -6.70 8.95
C PHE A 45 -7.88 -7.19 8.37
N TYR A 46 -7.03 -6.30 7.88
CA TYR A 46 -5.79 -6.66 7.20
C TYR A 46 -4.59 -6.28 8.04
N LYS A 47 -3.71 -7.26 8.28
CA LYS A 47 -2.40 -7.01 8.88
C LYS A 47 -1.53 -6.16 7.96
N TYR A 48 -1.58 -6.45 6.67
CA TYR A 48 -0.81 -5.75 5.65
C TYR A 48 -1.69 -5.34 4.47
N ILE A 49 -1.52 -4.10 4.01
CA ILE A 49 -2.05 -3.63 2.73
C ILE A 49 -0.85 -3.31 1.85
N TRP A 50 -0.69 -4.09 0.79
CA TRP A 50 0.40 -3.96 -0.17
C TRP A 50 -0.06 -3.16 -1.37
N GLY A 51 0.75 -2.23 -1.85
CA GLY A 51 0.49 -1.58 -3.13
C GLY A 51 1.78 -1.09 -3.75
N VAL A 52 1.83 -1.14 -5.08
CA VAL A 52 2.98 -0.64 -5.84
C VAL A 52 2.59 0.61 -6.59
N VAL A 53 3.38 1.66 -6.42
CA VAL A 53 3.21 2.93 -7.13
C VAL A 53 4.10 2.89 -8.37
N ASN A 54 3.52 3.20 -9.53
CA ASN A 54 4.29 3.52 -10.73
C ASN A 54 4.22 5.02 -10.95
N LYS A 55 5.36 5.68 -10.85
CA LYS A 55 5.48 7.11 -11.17
C LYS A 55 6.68 7.32 -12.07
N ASP A 56 6.46 7.89 -13.25
CA ASP A 56 7.52 8.27 -14.19
C ASP A 56 8.49 7.11 -14.50
N HIS A 57 7.94 5.91 -14.77
CA HIS A 57 8.67 4.65 -14.99
C HIS A 57 9.45 4.10 -13.78
N HIS A 58 9.27 4.71 -12.61
CA HIS A 58 9.86 4.27 -11.36
C HIS A 58 8.84 3.52 -10.50
N TRP A 59 9.21 2.32 -10.08
CA TRP A 59 8.38 1.44 -9.27
C TRP A 59 8.79 1.55 -7.80
N MET A 60 7.82 1.87 -6.95
CA MET A 60 8.02 1.99 -5.50
C MET A 60 7.00 1.09 -4.80
N LEU A 61 7.41 0.45 -3.72
CA LEU A 61 6.52 -0.39 -2.92
C LEU A 61 6.08 0.37 -1.67
N VAL A 62 4.78 0.32 -1.40
CA VAL A 62 4.15 0.86 -0.20
C VAL A 62 3.48 -0.28 0.54
N VAL A 63 3.77 -0.41 1.83
CA VAL A 63 3.12 -1.37 2.72
C VAL A 63 2.50 -0.61 3.87
N LEU A 64 1.18 -0.70 4.03
CA LEU A 64 0.49 -0.16 5.20
C LEU A 64 0.33 -1.28 6.22
N LYS A 65 0.52 -0.93 7.49
CA LYS A 65 0.26 -1.77 8.65
C LYS A 65 -0.78 -1.10 9.53
N PRO A 66 -2.08 -1.29 9.24
CA PRO A 66 -3.15 -0.57 9.93
C PRO A 66 -3.13 -0.76 11.45
N GLY A 67 -2.91 -2.00 11.92
CA GLY A 67 -2.82 -2.31 13.35
C GLY A 67 -1.66 -1.62 14.08
N GLU A 68 -0.56 -1.34 13.39
CA GLU A 68 0.60 -0.63 13.96
C GLU A 68 0.51 0.90 13.76
N LYS A 69 -0.47 1.40 12.99
CA LYS A 69 -0.53 2.80 12.50
C LYS A 69 0.78 3.24 11.85
N ARG A 70 1.42 2.33 11.11
CA ARG A 70 2.71 2.54 10.45
C ARG A 70 2.60 2.19 8.97
N SER A 71 3.48 2.81 8.20
CA SER A 71 3.70 2.45 6.80
C SER A 71 5.19 2.26 6.54
N LEU A 72 5.48 1.36 5.62
CA LEU A 72 6.80 1.14 5.05
C LEU A 72 6.76 1.62 3.61
N PHE A 73 7.75 2.40 3.23
CA PHE A 73 7.96 2.87 1.87
C PHE A 73 9.30 2.33 1.41
N LEU A 74 9.35 1.67 0.27
CA LEU A 74 10.56 1.09 -0.29
C LEU A 74 10.79 1.67 -1.68
N ASP A 75 11.87 2.44 -1.79
CA ASP A 75 12.32 3.05 -3.03
C ASP A 75 13.70 2.46 -3.41
N PRO A 76 13.78 1.62 -4.47
CA PRO A 76 15.03 0.96 -4.84
C PRO A 76 16.10 1.93 -5.36
N LEU A 77 15.73 3.17 -5.70
CA LEU A 77 16.68 4.21 -6.13
C LEU A 77 17.05 5.17 -4.98
N GLY A 78 16.62 4.87 -3.76
CA GLY A 78 16.90 5.66 -2.56
C GLY A 78 15.71 6.51 -2.12
N GLU A 79 15.52 6.58 -0.80
CA GLU A 79 14.38 7.28 -0.20
C GLU A 79 14.60 8.79 -0.15
N SER A 80 13.84 9.54 -0.97
CA SER A 80 13.76 10.99 -0.76
C SER A 80 12.84 11.31 0.44
N LYS A 81 13.29 12.21 1.33
CA LYS A 81 12.50 12.69 2.49
C LYS A 81 11.08 13.15 2.10
N ARG A 82 10.93 13.74 0.90
CA ARG A 82 9.64 14.17 0.35
C ARG A 82 8.70 12.99 0.08
N ARG A 83 9.17 11.91 -0.54
CA ARG A 83 8.36 10.73 -0.86
C ARG A 83 7.98 9.95 0.41
N VAL A 84 8.88 9.87 1.37
CA VAL A 84 8.58 9.27 2.69
C VAL A 84 7.46 10.05 3.38
N LYS A 85 7.55 11.39 3.42
CA LYS A 85 6.49 12.24 3.99
C LYS A 85 5.15 12.05 3.26
N GLN A 86 5.17 12.00 1.93
CA GLN A 86 3.96 11.74 1.14
C GLN A 86 3.32 10.39 1.49
N CYS A 87 4.12 9.33 1.65
CA CYS A 87 3.61 8.02 2.07
C CYS A 87 2.96 8.08 3.47
N GLN A 88 3.57 8.81 4.41
CA GLN A 88 3.01 9.01 5.74
C GLN A 88 1.66 9.75 5.69
N ASP A 89 1.57 10.82 4.90
CA ASP A 89 0.35 11.62 4.78
C ASP A 89 -0.81 10.81 4.16
N ILE A 90 -0.53 10.00 3.13
CA ILE A 90 -1.51 9.07 2.53
C ILE A 90 -1.99 8.04 3.56
N SER A 91 -1.06 7.50 4.34
CA SER A 91 -1.37 6.51 5.38
C SER A 91 -2.30 7.10 6.44
N ARG A 92 -2.06 8.35 6.85
CA ARG A 92 -2.92 9.08 7.81
C ARG A 92 -4.30 9.36 7.24
N HIS A 93 -4.38 9.86 6.01
CA HIS A 93 -5.67 10.13 5.37
C HIS A 93 -6.54 8.87 5.26
N HIS A 94 -5.93 7.70 4.99
CA HIS A 94 -6.63 6.43 4.96
C HIS A 94 -7.10 5.95 6.34
N HIS A 95 -6.43 6.37 7.42
CA HIS A 95 -6.87 6.12 8.80
C HIS A 95 -7.98 7.08 9.26
N GLU A 96 -7.97 8.32 8.79
CA GLU A 96 -8.86 9.40 9.25
C GLU A 96 -10.18 9.49 8.46
N SER A 97 -10.28 8.90 7.27
CA SER A 97 -11.50 8.92 6.43
C SER A 97 -12.60 7.94 6.91
N LYS A 98 -12.70 7.73 8.22
CA LYS A 98 -13.81 7.00 8.88
C LYS A 98 -15.01 7.91 9.09
#